data_AF-A0A183I4F4-F1
#
_entry.id   AF-A0A183I4F4-F1
#
_cell.length_a   1.000
_cell.length_b   1.000
_cell.length_c   1.000
_cell.angle_alpha   90.00
_cell.angle_beta   90.00
_cell.angle_gamma   90.00
#
_symmetry.space_group_name_H-M   'P 1'
#
loop_
_entity.id
_entity.type
_entity.pdbx_description
1 polymer ?
#
loop_
_entity_poly.entity_id
_entity_poly.type
_entity_poly.pdbx_seq_one_letter_code
_entity_poly.pdbx_strand_id
1 'polypeptide(L)'
;MGKVESKAKSPSKNKKNNTNDLQLLLKNRFNEISNGRSTIDKPTFFEYTDLTICPQLQSLIFDALSKPENIIRMERFVDFAEMILGDSSQQAKVLLQLYQPIKKIIEGVIFSFFKCEQLDPESAILLVDFLMEGIPLQLDLFSLSNFMQSQIILSTIIKHISELVFIRPQDSTKLLPQVSRNSLLTPAALCLIYANLPEELRDRWRLLFSRTDK
;
A
#
# COMPACT_ATOMS: atom_id res chain seq x y z
N MET A 1 17.91 6.65 -54.71
CA MET A 1 17.51 7.51 -53.57
C MET A 1 16.20 6.98 -52.99
N GLY A 2 16.26 6.09 -51.99
CA GLY A 2 15.09 5.46 -51.39
C GLY A 2 14.73 6.12 -50.06
N LYS A 3 13.48 6.57 -49.94
CA LYS A 3 12.89 7.07 -48.68
C LYS A 3 12.59 5.87 -47.77
N VAL A 4 13.09 5.91 -46.54
CA VAL A 4 12.64 5.03 -45.46
C VAL A 4 11.84 5.88 -44.48
N GLU A 5 10.53 5.66 -44.44
CA GLU A 5 9.64 6.20 -43.43
C GLU A 5 9.77 5.37 -42.15
N SER A 6 10.36 5.98 -41.12
CA SER A 6 10.41 5.44 -39.76
C SER A 6 9.05 5.68 -39.08
N LYS A 7 8.18 4.67 -39.05
CA LYS A 7 6.98 4.67 -38.20
C LYS A 7 7.39 4.55 -36.73
N ALA A 8 7.44 5.68 -36.03
CA ALA A 8 7.47 5.71 -34.57
C ALA A 8 6.13 5.19 -34.02
N LYS A 9 6.17 4.07 -33.29
CA LYS A 9 5.02 3.57 -32.51
C LYS A 9 4.74 4.53 -31.35
N SER A 10 3.51 5.05 -31.28
CA SER A 10 3.10 5.94 -30.19
C SER A 10 2.93 5.16 -28.86
N PRO A 11 3.34 5.71 -27.70
CA PRO A 11 3.19 5.06 -26.39
C PRO A 11 1.76 5.13 -25.81
N SER A 12 0.82 5.77 -26.50
CA SER A 12 -0.45 6.20 -25.88
C SER A 12 -1.54 5.13 -25.78
N LYS A 13 -1.36 3.96 -26.41
CA LYS A 13 -2.39 2.89 -26.41
C LYS A 13 -2.34 1.93 -25.21
N ASN A 14 -1.21 1.82 -24.50
CA ASN A 14 -1.09 0.85 -23.40
C ASN A 14 -1.74 1.31 -22.08
N LYS A 15 -1.86 2.61 -21.82
CA LYS A 15 -2.45 3.11 -20.55
C LYS A 15 -3.96 2.85 -20.43
N LYS A 16 -4.72 2.91 -21.53
CA LYS A 16 -6.19 2.75 -21.49
C LYS A 16 -6.66 1.32 -21.22
N ASN A 17 -5.90 0.31 -21.63
CA ASN A 17 -6.27 -1.09 -21.39
C ASN A 17 -6.06 -1.47 -19.92
N ASN A 18 -4.93 -1.06 -19.32
CA ASN A 18 -4.64 -1.37 -17.91
C ASN A 18 -5.63 -0.74 -16.93
N THR A 19 -6.15 0.46 -17.19
CA THR A 19 -7.14 1.10 -16.30
C THR A 19 -8.46 0.34 -16.29
N ASN A 20 -8.92 -0.14 -17.45
CA ASN A 20 -10.14 -0.95 -17.52
C ASN A 20 -10.00 -2.28 -16.79
N ASP A 21 -8.81 -2.90 -16.86
CA ASP A 21 -8.52 -4.16 -16.18
C ASP A 21 -8.48 -3.96 -14.65
N LEU A 22 -7.85 -2.89 -14.16
CA LEU A 22 -7.82 -2.56 -12.73
C LEU A 22 -9.24 -2.29 -12.19
N GLN A 23 -10.04 -1.48 -12.90
CA GLN A 23 -11.42 -1.21 -12.46
C GLN A 23 -12.26 -2.47 -12.41
N LEU A 24 -12.11 -3.38 -13.38
CA LEU A 24 -12.82 -4.65 -13.37
C LEU A 24 -12.40 -5.50 -12.17
N LEU A 25 -11.11 -5.58 -11.87
CA LEU A 25 -10.58 -6.28 -10.69
C LEU A 25 -11.16 -5.71 -9.39
N LEU A 26 -11.15 -4.38 -9.23
CA LEU A 26 -11.67 -3.71 -8.03
C LEU A 26 -13.18 -3.91 -7.86
N LYS A 27 -13.96 -3.86 -8.95
CA LYS A 27 -15.41 -4.14 -8.93
C LYS A 27 -15.72 -5.58 -8.57
N ASN A 28 -14.97 -6.53 -9.12
CA ASN A 28 -15.09 -7.94 -8.76
C ASN A 28 -14.77 -8.14 -7.28
N ARG A 29 -13.70 -7.50 -6.79
CA ARG A 29 -13.32 -7.57 -5.37
C ARG A 29 -14.41 -7.01 -4.46
N PHE A 30 -15.00 -5.88 -4.82
CA PHE A 30 -16.13 -5.33 -4.08
C PHE A 30 -17.29 -6.33 -3.99
N ASN A 31 -17.66 -6.97 -5.10
CA ASN A 31 -18.74 -7.96 -5.15
C ASN A 31 -18.44 -9.21 -4.30
N GLU A 32 -17.18 -9.63 -4.24
CA GLU A 32 -16.73 -10.73 -3.38
C GLU A 32 -16.90 -10.37 -1.90
N ILE A 33 -16.45 -9.17 -1.49
CA ILE A 33 -16.56 -8.72 -0.09
C ILE A 33 -18.02 -8.50 0.29
N SER A 34 -18.82 -7.92 -0.59
CA SER A 34 -20.23 -7.63 -0.34
C SER A 34 -21.14 -8.86 -0.43
N ASN A 35 -20.61 -10.02 -0.82
CA ASN A 35 -21.38 -11.21 -1.15
C ASN A 35 -22.54 -10.91 -2.13
N GLY A 36 -22.26 -10.09 -3.16
CA GLY A 36 -23.22 -9.65 -4.16
C GLY A 36 -24.20 -8.56 -3.72
N ARG A 37 -24.08 -8.03 -2.49
CA ARG A 37 -24.86 -6.85 -2.05
C ARG A 37 -24.35 -5.58 -2.72
N SER A 38 -25.20 -4.56 -2.78
CA SER A 38 -24.86 -3.24 -3.34
C SER A 38 -23.94 -2.41 -2.44
N THR A 39 -23.77 -2.80 -1.18
CA THR A 39 -23.01 -2.05 -0.16
C THR A 39 -22.26 -2.99 0.78
N ILE A 40 -21.21 -2.48 1.41
CA ILE A 40 -20.45 -3.15 2.48
C ILE A 40 -20.62 -2.34 3.77
N ASP A 41 -21.09 -2.98 4.84
CA ASP A 41 -21.21 -2.35 6.17
C ASP A 41 -19.92 -2.52 6.99
N LYS A 42 -19.88 -1.86 8.16
CA LYS A 42 -18.69 -1.85 9.02
C LYS A 42 -18.30 -3.26 9.50
N PRO A 43 -19.20 -4.10 10.04
CA PRO A 43 -18.85 -5.46 10.44
C PRO A 43 -18.27 -6.28 9.29
N THR A 44 -18.90 -6.23 8.10
CA THR A 44 -18.42 -6.97 6.92
C THR A 44 -17.02 -6.52 6.51
N PHE A 45 -16.76 -5.20 6.48
CA PHE A 45 -15.43 -4.68 6.14
C PHE A 45 -14.38 -5.07 7.19
N PHE A 46 -14.72 -5.02 8.47
CA PHE A 46 -13.80 -5.34 9.56
C PHE A 46 -13.46 -6.83 9.57
N GLU A 47 -14.45 -7.71 9.43
CA GLU A 47 -14.23 -9.15 9.31
C GLU A 47 -13.34 -9.47 8.10
N TYR A 48 -13.62 -8.84 6.96
CA TYR A 48 -12.84 -9.01 5.74
C TYR A 48 -11.35 -8.65 5.92
N THR A 49 -11.06 -7.60 6.68
CA THR A 49 -9.72 -7.03 6.80
C THR A 49 -8.98 -7.42 8.07
N ASP A 50 -9.58 -8.24 8.95
CA ASP A 50 -9.08 -8.51 10.29
C ASP A 50 -7.72 -9.19 10.30
N LEU A 51 -7.44 -10.09 9.36
CA LEU A 51 -6.12 -10.74 9.28
C LEU A 51 -5.06 -9.86 8.61
N THR A 52 -5.47 -8.84 7.87
CA THR A 52 -4.57 -8.06 7.01
C THR A 52 -4.07 -6.79 7.69
N ILE A 53 -4.97 -6.02 8.31
CA ILE A 53 -4.65 -4.69 8.81
C ILE A 53 -5.07 -4.53 10.27
N CYS A 54 -4.52 -3.54 10.97
CA CYS A 54 -4.83 -3.28 12.37
C CYS A 54 -6.16 -2.51 12.53
N PRO A 55 -6.83 -2.60 13.69
CA PRO A 55 -8.12 -1.93 13.92
C PRO A 55 -8.13 -0.42 13.68
N GLN A 56 -6.99 0.24 13.93
CA GLN A 56 -6.82 1.66 13.64
C GLN A 56 -6.94 1.92 12.13
N LEU A 57 -6.21 1.18 11.30
CA LEU A 57 -6.28 1.37 9.84
C LEU A 57 -7.62 0.92 9.26
N GLN A 58 -8.23 -0.14 9.81
CA GLN A 58 -9.61 -0.54 9.44
C GLN A 58 -10.59 0.62 9.61
N SER A 59 -10.52 1.29 10.76
CA SER A 59 -11.39 2.42 11.07
C SER A 59 -11.14 3.60 10.13
N LEU A 60 -9.86 3.93 9.86
CA LEU A 60 -9.49 5.02 8.95
C LEU A 60 -10.02 4.80 7.53
N ILE A 61 -9.79 3.61 6.96
CA ILE A 61 -10.22 3.28 5.60
C ILE A 61 -11.74 3.22 5.53
N PHE A 62 -12.39 2.58 6.51
CA PHE A 62 -13.85 2.51 6.55
C PHE A 62 -14.47 3.89 6.62
N ASP A 63 -14.01 4.76 7.52
CA ASP A 63 -14.55 6.11 7.68
C ASP A 63 -14.37 6.96 6.40
N ALA A 64 -13.28 6.78 5.67
CA ALA A 64 -13.03 7.46 4.41
C ALA A 64 -13.96 6.98 3.28
N LEU A 65 -14.23 5.68 3.22
CA LEU A 65 -15.06 5.06 2.18
C LEU A 65 -16.56 5.21 2.44
N SER A 66 -16.97 5.25 3.70
CA SER A 66 -18.37 5.10 4.11
C SER A 66 -19.11 6.42 4.31
N LYS A 67 -18.41 7.53 4.55
CA LYS A 67 -19.05 8.83 4.77
C LYS A 67 -19.71 9.36 3.49
N PRO A 68 -20.90 9.98 3.59
CA PRO A 68 -21.64 10.30 4.83
C PRO A 68 -22.64 9.20 5.28
N GLU A 69 -22.73 8.09 4.56
CA GLU A 69 -23.83 7.13 4.67
C GLU A 69 -23.57 5.95 5.63
N ASN A 70 -22.36 5.88 6.21
CA ASN A 70 -21.88 4.78 7.04
C ASN A 70 -21.94 3.40 6.36
N ILE A 71 -21.91 3.38 5.03
CA ILE A 71 -21.84 2.19 4.18
C ILE A 71 -20.89 2.46 3.01
N ILE A 72 -20.13 1.46 2.60
CA ILE A 72 -19.22 1.57 1.45
C ILE A 72 -19.99 1.17 0.19
N ARG A 73 -19.98 2.07 -0.81
CA ARG A 73 -20.52 1.81 -2.16
C ARG A 73 -19.39 1.44 -3.12
N MET A 74 -19.74 0.73 -4.18
CA MET A 74 -18.77 0.27 -5.18
C MET A 74 -17.99 1.43 -5.80
N GLU A 75 -18.65 2.54 -6.14
CA GLU A 75 -17.99 3.68 -6.78
C GLU A 75 -16.91 4.27 -5.87
N ARG A 76 -17.24 4.52 -4.60
CA ARG A 76 -16.27 5.03 -3.61
C ARG A 76 -15.15 4.05 -3.34
N PHE A 77 -15.46 2.75 -3.29
CA PHE A 77 -14.46 1.70 -3.12
C PHE A 77 -13.45 1.70 -4.27
N VAL A 78 -13.93 1.73 -5.52
CA VAL A 78 -13.08 1.73 -6.72
C VAL A 78 -12.26 3.02 -6.79
N ASP A 79 -12.89 4.19 -6.63
CA ASP A 79 -12.21 5.49 -6.73
C ASP A 79 -11.10 5.62 -5.67
N PHE A 80 -11.39 5.23 -4.43
CA PHE A 80 -10.40 5.25 -3.35
C PHE A 80 -9.25 4.28 -3.62
N ALA A 81 -9.57 3.05 -4.03
CA ALA A 81 -8.59 2.03 -4.34
C ALA A 81 -7.66 2.46 -5.48
N GLU A 82 -8.20 3.02 -6.56
CA GLU A 82 -7.39 3.57 -7.67
C GLU A 82 -6.45 4.68 -7.22
N MET A 83 -6.89 5.56 -6.31
CA MET A 83 -6.04 6.63 -5.79
C MET A 83 -4.92 6.10 -4.90
N ILE A 84 -5.21 5.18 -3.97
CA ILE A 84 -4.20 4.69 -3.02
C ILE A 84 -3.21 3.70 -3.67
N LEU A 85 -3.63 3.00 -4.72
CA LEU A 85 -2.75 2.15 -5.55
C LEU A 85 -1.94 2.94 -6.58
N GLY A 86 -2.23 4.24 -6.71
CA GLY A 86 -1.61 5.14 -7.66
C GLY A 86 -0.18 5.56 -7.32
N ASP A 87 0.27 6.64 -7.94
CA ASP A 87 1.58 7.23 -7.66
C ASP A 87 1.62 7.98 -6.31
N SER A 88 2.80 8.45 -5.91
CA SER A 88 2.99 9.18 -4.63
C SER A 88 2.09 10.41 -4.48
N SER A 89 1.70 11.09 -5.56
CA SER A 89 0.80 12.24 -5.49
C SER A 89 -0.63 11.79 -5.19
N GLN A 90 -1.09 10.73 -5.85
CA GLN A 90 -2.39 10.13 -5.58
C GLN A 90 -2.44 9.57 -4.15
N GLN A 91 -1.39 8.88 -3.70
CA GLN A 91 -1.30 8.38 -2.33
C GLN A 91 -1.32 9.52 -1.31
N ALA A 92 -0.52 10.57 -1.50
CA ALA A 92 -0.50 11.74 -0.62
C ALA A 92 -1.89 12.39 -0.53
N LYS A 93 -2.61 12.49 -1.64
CA LYS A 93 -3.99 12.97 -1.66
C LYS A 93 -4.90 12.12 -0.77
N VAL A 94 -4.81 10.79 -0.84
CA VAL A 94 -5.60 9.91 0.02
C VAL A 94 -5.24 10.10 1.49
N LEU A 95 -3.96 10.16 1.85
CA LEU A 95 -3.54 10.36 3.24
C LEU A 95 -4.12 11.67 3.81
N LEU A 96 -4.13 12.75 3.03
CA LEU A 96 -4.73 14.03 3.45
C LEU A 96 -6.26 13.94 3.57
N GLN A 97 -6.92 13.12 2.75
CA GLN A 97 -8.37 12.88 2.79
C GLN A 97 -8.84 12.00 3.95
N LEU A 98 -7.92 11.36 4.70
CA LEU A 98 -8.28 10.63 5.91
C LEU A 98 -8.64 11.57 7.08
N TYR A 99 -8.35 12.88 6.97
CA TYR A 99 -8.67 13.91 7.96
C TYR A 99 -8.24 13.55 9.40
N GLN A 100 -7.09 12.91 9.53
CA GLN A 100 -6.49 12.52 10.80
C GLN A 100 -5.05 13.03 10.86
N PRO A 101 -4.46 13.20 12.07
CA PRO A 101 -3.06 13.52 12.20
C PRO A 101 -2.20 12.53 11.41
N ILE A 102 -1.30 13.02 10.57
CA ILE A 102 -0.50 12.18 9.66
C ILE A 102 0.26 11.08 10.40
N LYS A 103 0.73 11.36 11.62
CA LYS A 103 1.37 10.38 12.50
C LYS A 103 0.47 9.16 12.75
N LYS A 104 -0.82 9.38 13.07
CA LYS A 104 -1.78 8.29 13.31
C LYS A 104 -2.05 7.47 12.05
N ILE A 105 -1.99 8.10 10.88
CA ILE A 105 -2.17 7.41 9.61
C ILE A 105 -0.96 6.51 9.35
N ILE A 106 0.26 7.07 9.47
CA ILE A 106 1.52 6.33 9.29
C ILE A 106 1.61 5.19 10.29
N GLU A 107 1.34 5.42 11.57
CA GLU A 107 1.24 4.36 12.59
C GLU A 107 0.31 3.24 12.13
N GLY A 108 -0.93 3.57 11.74
CA GLY A 108 -1.91 2.59 11.27
C GLY A 108 -1.39 1.75 10.09
N VAL A 109 -0.74 2.38 9.12
CA VAL A 109 -0.13 1.72 7.96
C VAL A 109 1.03 0.82 8.36
N ILE A 110 1.98 1.32 9.15
CA ILE A 110 3.17 0.56 9.55
C ILE A 110 2.80 -0.61 10.46
N PHE A 111 1.94 -0.42 11.46
CA PHE A 111 1.48 -1.53 12.31
C PHE A 111 0.70 -2.58 11.52
N SER A 112 -0.07 -2.17 10.51
CA SER A 112 -0.75 -3.11 9.62
C SER A 112 0.23 -3.92 8.79
N PHE A 113 1.28 -3.27 8.25
CA PHE A 113 2.35 -3.94 7.53
C PHE A 113 3.08 -4.97 8.39
N PHE A 114 3.44 -4.59 9.62
CA PHE A 114 4.09 -5.52 10.54
C PHE A 114 3.19 -6.68 10.93
N LYS A 115 1.88 -6.45 11.08
CA LYS A 115 0.88 -7.48 11.33
C LYS A 115 0.79 -8.48 10.16
N CYS A 116 0.61 -8.01 8.92
CA CYS A 116 0.44 -8.91 7.78
C CYS A 116 1.74 -9.68 7.44
N GLU A 117 2.89 -9.07 7.64
CA GLU A 117 4.20 -9.69 7.43
C GLU A 117 4.63 -10.62 8.58
N GLN A 118 3.91 -10.59 9.70
CA GLN A 118 4.23 -11.31 10.94
C GLN A 118 5.62 -10.93 11.49
N LEU A 119 5.90 -9.62 11.50
CA LEU A 119 7.15 -9.04 12.00
C LEU A 119 7.02 -8.65 13.47
N ASP A 120 8.17 -8.46 14.11
CA ASP A 120 8.23 -7.99 15.50
C ASP A 120 7.56 -6.61 15.66
N PRO A 121 6.47 -6.49 16.45
CA PRO A 121 5.72 -5.23 16.60
C PRO A 121 6.53 -4.10 17.25
N GLU A 122 7.52 -4.39 18.10
CA GLU A 122 8.34 -3.36 18.73
C GLU A 122 9.16 -2.58 17.69
N SER A 123 9.65 -3.29 16.68
CA SER A 123 10.36 -2.72 15.55
C SER A 123 9.49 -1.78 14.68
N ALA A 124 8.15 -1.88 14.75
CA ALA A 124 7.27 -0.95 14.01
C ALA A 124 7.44 0.50 14.48
N ILE A 125 7.64 0.70 15.80
CA ILE A 125 7.82 2.03 16.40
C ILE A 125 9.06 2.71 15.82
N LEU A 126 10.17 1.97 15.69
CA LEU A 126 11.42 2.48 15.12
C LEU A 126 11.23 2.98 13.68
N LEU A 127 10.45 2.27 12.87
CA LEU A 127 10.17 2.69 11.50
C LEU A 127 9.24 3.91 11.44
N VAL A 128 8.25 3.99 12.34
CA VAL A 128 7.40 5.18 12.47
C VAL A 128 8.24 6.38 12.86
N ASP A 129 9.08 6.28 13.87
CA ASP A 129 9.92 7.39 14.34
C ASP A 129 10.84 7.88 13.22
N PHE A 130 11.52 6.96 12.51
CA PHE A 130 12.35 7.30 11.34
C PHE A 130 11.56 8.06 10.26
N LEU A 131 10.36 7.60 9.91
CA LEU A 131 9.52 8.27 8.91
C LEU A 131 9.04 9.64 9.38
N MET A 132 8.71 9.77 10.66
CA MET A 132 8.23 11.01 11.25
C MET A 132 9.32 12.07 11.37
N GLU A 133 10.60 11.68 11.53
CA GLU A 133 11.73 12.63 11.49
C GLU A 133 11.85 13.34 10.13
N GLY A 134 11.51 12.65 9.04
CA GLY A 134 11.62 13.19 7.68
C GLY A 134 10.36 13.91 7.17
N ILE A 135 9.27 13.90 7.93
CA ILE A 135 7.97 14.38 7.44
C ILE A 135 7.99 15.91 7.27
N PRO A 136 7.38 16.47 6.20
CA PRO A 136 7.34 17.91 6.02
C PRO A 136 6.50 18.59 7.12
N LEU A 137 6.97 19.75 7.59
CA LEU A 137 6.25 20.59 8.56
C LEU A 137 4.91 21.09 8.00
N GLN A 138 4.87 21.36 6.70
CA GLN A 138 3.66 21.73 5.98
C GLN A 138 3.06 20.48 5.31
N LEU A 139 1.85 20.12 5.73
CA LEU A 139 1.13 18.95 5.22
C LEU A 139 0.18 19.34 4.08
N ASP A 140 0.75 19.92 3.03
CA ASP A 140 0.06 20.12 1.75
C ASP A 140 0.39 18.99 0.77
N LEU A 141 -0.39 18.90 -0.31
CA LEU A 141 -0.27 17.83 -1.30
C LEU A 141 1.12 17.77 -1.94
N PHE A 142 1.72 18.92 -2.25
CA PHE A 142 3.02 18.98 -2.92
C PHE A 142 4.13 18.51 -1.98
N SER A 143 4.17 19.06 -0.77
CA SER A 143 5.18 18.69 0.24
C SER A 143 5.11 17.20 0.60
N LEU A 144 3.91 16.67 0.83
CA LEU A 144 3.73 15.25 1.18
C LEU A 144 4.04 14.33 0.00
N SER A 145 3.63 14.69 -1.22
CA SER A 145 3.96 13.92 -2.43
C SER A 145 5.48 13.82 -2.62
N ASN A 146 6.22 14.93 -2.48
CA ASN A 146 7.67 14.94 -2.62
C ASN A 146 8.36 14.10 -1.54
N PHE A 147 7.87 14.15 -0.31
CA PHE A 147 8.33 13.28 0.77
C PHE A 147 8.12 11.80 0.43
N MET A 148 6.94 11.42 -0.07
CA MET A 148 6.65 10.04 -0.45
C MET A 148 7.49 9.56 -1.63
N GLN A 149 7.84 10.45 -2.57
CA GLN A 149 8.75 10.13 -3.67
C GLN A 149 10.19 9.92 -3.19
N SER A 150 10.66 10.72 -2.22
CA SER A 150 12.02 10.58 -1.68
C SER A 150 12.14 9.42 -0.69
N GLN A 151 11.10 9.15 0.09
CA GLN A 151 11.00 8.05 1.05
C GLN A 151 10.17 6.91 0.47
N ILE A 152 10.76 6.20 -0.50
CA ILE A 152 10.11 5.14 -1.27
C ILE A 152 9.50 4.05 -0.36
N ILE A 153 10.06 3.81 0.83
CA ILE A 153 9.55 2.79 1.75
C ILE A 153 8.09 3.03 2.14
N LEU A 154 7.69 4.28 2.40
CA LEU A 154 6.32 4.59 2.81
C LEU A 154 5.34 4.31 1.66
N SER A 155 5.65 4.81 0.46
CA SER A 155 4.85 4.53 -0.74
C SER A 155 4.75 3.03 -1.04
N THR A 156 5.85 2.30 -0.84
CA THR A 156 5.90 0.84 -1.04
C THR A 156 4.99 0.11 -0.05
N ILE A 157 5.08 0.46 1.24
CA ILE A 157 4.25 -0.16 2.28
C ILE A 157 2.77 0.16 2.05
N ILE A 158 2.43 1.41 1.74
CA ILE A 158 1.06 1.82 1.43
C ILE A 158 0.52 1.00 0.26
N LYS A 159 1.30 0.87 -0.81
CA LYS A 159 0.92 0.10 -1.99
C LYS A 159 0.72 -1.38 -1.64
N HIS A 160 1.66 -1.99 -0.92
CA HIS A 160 1.59 -3.39 -0.52
C HIS A 160 0.33 -3.67 0.32
N ILE A 161 0.05 -2.86 1.35
CA ILE A 161 -1.17 -2.98 2.16
C ILE A 161 -2.43 -2.77 1.30
N SER A 162 -2.40 -1.80 0.39
CA SER A 162 -3.54 -1.51 -0.48
C SER A 162 -3.82 -2.65 -1.46
N GLU A 163 -2.80 -3.29 -2.02
CA GLU A 163 -2.96 -4.46 -2.89
C GLU A 163 -3.61 -5.62 -2.13
N LEU A 164 -3.18 -5.86 -0.88
CA LEU A 164 -3.78 -6.89 -0.02
C LEU A 164 -5.25 -6.60 0.32
N VAL A 165 -5.60 -5.32 0.57
CA VAL A 165 -6.97 -4.92 0.91
C VAL A 165 -7.89 -4.87 -0.31
N PHE A 166 -7.43 -4.32 -1.43
CA PHE A 166 -8.31 -3.94 -2.56
C PHE A 166 -8.21 -4.84 -3.78
N ILE A 167 -7.10 -5.55 -4.00
CA ILE A 167 -6.91 -6.40 -5.20
C ILE A 167 -7.00 -7.87 -4.83
N ARG A 168 -6.13 -8.36 -3.94
CA ARG A 168 -6.10 -9.78 -3.61
C ARG A 168 -5.42 -10.04 -2.26
N PRO A 169 -6.12 -10.65 -1.30
CA PRO A 169 -5.47 -11.45 -0.29
C PRO A 169 -5.12 -12.78 -0.95
N GLN A 170 -3.98 -12.87 -1.60
CA GLN A 170 -3.41 -14.16 -1.98
C GLN A 170 -2.14 -14.42 -1.17
N ASP A 171 -1.92 -15.70 -0.91
CA ASP A 171 -0.89 -16.22 -0.04
C ASP A 171 0.48 -15.55 -0.22
N SER A 172 0.91 -14.86 0.84
CA SER A 172 2.27 -14.94 1.37
C SER A 172 3.44 -14.40 0.56
N THR A 173 3.25 -13.57 -0.47
CA THR A 173 4.37 -12.76 -0.98
C THR A 173 4.71 -11.68 0.03
N LYS A 174 5.44 -12.10 1.07
CA LYS A 174 6.10 -11.23 2.02
C LYS A 174 6.99 -10.26 1.25
N LEU A 175 6.82 -8.98 1.50
CA LEU A 175 7.66 -7.93 0.93
C LEU A 175 9.11 -8.10 1.39
N LEU A 176 9.30 -8.57 2.63
CA LEU A 176 10.61 -8.73 3.24
C LEU A 176 11.00 -10.21 3.37
N PRO A 177 12.29 -10.54 3.23
CA PRO A 177 12.78 -11.86 3.56
C PRO A 177 12.52 -12.14 5.04
N GLN A 178 12.12 -13.38 5.36
CA GLN A 178 12.06 -13.80 6.76
C GLN A 178 13.47 -13.85 7.34
N VAL A 179 13.59 -13.33 8.57
CA VAL A 179 14.86 -13.25 9.26
C VAL A 179 14.77 -14.01 10.57
N SER A 180 15.83 -14.75 10.89
CA SER A 180 15.88 -15.48 12.15
C SER A 180 15.70 -14.53 13.33
N ARG A 181 15.03 -14.98 14.39
CA ARG A 181 14.87 -14.20 15.64
C ARG A 181 16.20 -13.74 16.26
N ASN A 182 17.31 -14.40 15.92
CA ASN A 182 18.65 -14.09 16.41
C ASN A 182 19.44 -13.11 15.51
N SER A 183 18.78 -12.49 14.54
CA SER A 183 19.42 -11.52 13.66
C SER A 183 19.71 -10.20 14.38
N LEU A 184 20.86 -9.61 14.07
CA LEU A 184 21.21 -8.25 14.51
C LEU A 184 20.37 -7.18 13.81
N LEU A 185 19.84 -7.46 12.62
CA LEU A 185 18.98 -6.54 11.88
C LEU A 185 17.54 -6.68 12.33
N THR A 186 16.97 -5.57 12.80
CA THR A 186 15.53 -5.46 13.07
C THR A 186 14.72 -5.44 11.77
N PRO A 187 13.45 -5.87 11.77
CA PRO A 187 12.56 -5.71 10.64
C PRO A 187 12.48 -4.29 10.07
N ALA A 188 12.54 -3.26 10.92
CA ALA A 188 12.61 -1.86 10.47
C ALA A 188 13.88 -1.57 9.66
N ALA A 189 15.05 -2.03 10.12
CA ALA A 189 16.29 -1.87 9.38
C ALA A 189 16.22 -2.58 8.00
N LEU A 190 15.57 -3.73 7.94
CA LEU A 190 15.36 -4.45 6.67
C LEU A 190 14.44 -3.71 5.71
N CYS A 191 13.39 -3.05 6.21
CA CYS A 191 12.55 -2.15 5.41
C CYS A 191 13.39 -1.06 4.75
N LEU A 192 14.28 -0.43 5.52
CA LEU A 192 15.14 0.63 5.02
C LEU A 192 16.16 0.10 4.01
N ILE A 193 16.78 -1.05 4.26
CA ILE A 193 17.67 -1.70 3.30
C ILE A 193 16.91 -1.98 2.00
N TYR A 194 15.75 -2.63 2.08
CA TYR A 194 14.90 -2.95 0.93
C TYR A 194 14.57 -1.71 0.08
N ALA A 195 14.18 -0.61 0.73
CA ALA A 195 13.84 0.63 0.04
C ALA A 195 15.02 1.27 -0.70
N ASN A 196 16.24 1.09 -0.19
CA ASN A 196 17.47 1.58 -0.80
C ASN A 196 18.03 0.65 -1.89
N LEU A 197 17.43 -0.53 -2.12
CA LEU A 197 17.79 -1.37 -3.24
C LEU A 197 17.16 -0.85 -4.55
N PRO A 198 17.90 -0.90 -5.68
CA PRO A 198 17.33 -0.70 -7.01
C PRO A 198 16.12 -1.61 -7.22
N GLU A 199 15.08 -1.10 -7.85
CA GLU A 199 13.79 -1.79 -8.00
C GLU A 199 13.95 -3.16 -8.66
N GLU A 200 14.83 -3.26 -9.65
CA GLU A 200 15.12 -4.49 -10.41
C GLU A 200 15.82 -5.58 -9.59
N LEU A 201 16.37 -5.21 -8.42
CA LEU A 201 17.12 -6.10 -7.54
C LEU A 201 16.33 -6.51 -6.29
N ARG A 202 15.20 -5.85 -6.00
CA ARG A 202 14.39 -6.11 -4.81
C ARG A 202 13.90 -7.55 -4.74
N ASP A 203 13.36 -8.07 -5.84
CA ASP A 203 12.84 -9.46 -5.93
C ASP A 203 13.94 -10.52 -5.85
N ARG A 204 15.19 -10.12 -6.13
CA ARG A 204 16.37 -10.99 -6.11
C ARG A 204 17.12 -10.90 -4.79
N TRP A 205 16.74 -9.98 -3.92
CA TRP A 205 17.41 -9.77 -2.66
C TRP A 205 17.13 -10.93 -1.70
N ARG A 206 18.21 -11.48 -1.15
CA ARG A 206 18.19 -12.58 -0.18
C ARG A 206 19.23 -12.27 0.88
N LEU A 207 18.90 -12.50 2.14
CA LEU A 207 19.88 -12.44 3.22
C LEU A 207 20.80 -13.66 3.15
N LEU A 208 22.10 -13.43 2.94
CA LEU A 208 23.13 -14.47 2.81
C LEU A 208 23.24 -15.38 4.05
N PHE A 209 22.76 -14.94 5.21
CA PHE A 209 22.76 -15.69 6.47
C PHE A 209 21.36 -16.02 7.01
N SER A 210 20.32 -15.91 6.17
CA SER A 210 19.02 -16.46 6.54
C SER A 210 19.13 -17.99 6.53
N ARG A 211 19.18 -18.60 7.73
CA ARG A 211 19.13 -20.06 7.85
C ARG A 211 17.84 -20.54 7.18
N THR A 212 17.98 -21.28 6.09
CA THR A 212 16.95 -22.22 5.64
C THR A 212 17.09 -23.45 6.53
N ASP A 213 16.55 -23.36 7.74
CA ASP A 213 16.26 -24.59 8.48
C ASP A 213 15.14 -25.28 7.69
N LYS A 214 15.52 -26.37 7.01
CA LYS A 214 14.58 -27.32 6.42
C LYS A 214 13.77 -28.01 7.50
#